data_AF-A0A962SPH9-F1
#
_entry.id   AF-A0A962SPH9-F1
#
_cell.length_a   1.000
_cell.length_b   1.000
_cell.length_c   1.000
_cell.angle_alpha   90.00
_cell.angle_beta   90.00
_cell.angle_gamma   90.00
#
_symmetry.space_group_name_H-M   'P 1'
#
loop_
_entity.id
_entity.type
_entity.pdbx_description
1 polymer ?
#
loop_
_entity_poly.entity_id
_entity_poly.type
_entity_poly.pdbx_seq_one_letter_code
_entity_poly.pdbx_strand_id
1 'polypeptide(L)'
;MQPLALPPSLLGPQQFTFLNREGAVEQSGDWNATERDKLWLYNLHYFDDLNAAQANQRTVWHRALIARWIADNSPGQGNGWEPYPTSLRIVNWLKWALYGNALEAQWVQSLAVQTRWLRKHLEWHLLGNHLFANAKALVFAGALFSGPEADEWFARGLAILEREVPEQILMDGGHFERSPMYHAIILGDLLDLLNMARVYPGLFSERLLAQWRAVVQRMRRWMASMIHPDGGVSFFNDAALGIAPEYSALEAYAERLALPENDPVTEGATQLSDSGYIRLARGGAVAILDVAPVGPDYLP
;
A
#
# COMPACT_ATOMS: atom_id res chain seq x y z
N MET A 1 -5.38 -9.54 11.94
CA MET A 1 -4.71 -9.28 10.65
C MET A 1 -3.26 -8.87 10.92
N GLN A 2 -2.28 -9.78 10.88
CA GLN A 2 -0.88 -9.36 11.04
C GLN A 2 -0.44 -8.60 9.78
N PRO A 3 -0.04 -7.31 9.88
CA PRO A 3 0.29 -6.53 8.70
C PRO A 3 1.67 -6.90 8.13
N LEU A 4 1.95 -6.41 6.93
CA LEU A 4 3.31 -6.26 6.42
C LEU A 4 4.01 -5.16 7.23
N ALA A 5 5.15 -5.48 7.84
CA ALA A 5 5.85 -4.58 8.74
C ALA A 5 6.87 -3.73 7.96
N LEU A 6 6.63 -2.43 7.89
CA LEU A 6 7.59 -1.44 7.37
C LEU A 6 8.60 -1.03 8.45
N PRO A 7 9.75 -0.42 8.08
CA PRO A 7 10.63 0.21 9.05
C PRO A 7 9.89 1.26 9.91
N PRO A 8 10.25 1.40 11.20
CA PRO A 8 9.71 2.48 12.04
C PRO A 8 10.03 3.86 11.47
N SER A 9 9.07 4.77 11.53
CA SER A 9 9.25 6.17 11.17
C SER A 9 9.15 7.11 12.37
N LEU A 10 8.57 6.67 13.49
CA LEU A 10 8.60 7.44 14.74
C LEU A 10 9.94 7.26 15.48
N LEU A 11 10.66 8.37 15.65
CA LEU A 11 11.87 8.46 16.49
C LEU A 11 11.53 8.83 17.94
N GLY A 12 10.35 9.41 18.15
CA GLY A 12 9.82 9.81 19.46
C GLY A 12 8.32 10.11 19.37
N PRO A 13 7.68 10.60 20.46
CA PRO A 13 6.24 10.86 20.50
C PRO A 13 5.72 11.84 19.44
N GLN A 14 6.59 12.73 18.97
CA GLN A 14 6.28 13.81 18.03
C GLN A 14 7.36 13.96 16.95
N GLN A 15 8.31 13.03 16.88
CA GLN A 15 9.49 13.11 16.02
C GLN A 15 9.45 11.98 15.01
N PHE A 16 9.71 12.32 13.75
CA PHE A 16 9.54 11.44 12.61
C PHE A 16 10.77 11.50 11.71
N THR A 17 11.04 10.41 10.99
CA THR A 17 11.92 10.39 9.84
C THR A 17 11.14 9.89 8.62
N PHE A 18 11.09 10.72 7.57
CA PHE A 18 10.52 10.35 6.27
C PHE A 18 11.47 10.81 5.18
N LEU A 19 11.70 9.97 4.17
CA LEU A 19 12.57 10.31 3.03
C LEU A 19 13.99 10.73 3.47
N ASN A 20 14.52 10.08 4.53
CA ASN A 20 15.79 10.43 5.18
C ASN A 20 15.85 11.86 5.74
N ARG A 21 14.70 12.48 6.02
CA ARG A 21 14.60 13.82 6.63
C ARG A 21 13.81 13.73 7.92
N GLU A 22 14.45 14.17 9.00
CA GLU A 22 13.79 14.26 10.30
C GLU A 22 12.85 15.46 10.39
N GLY A 23 11.93 15.40 11.33
CA GLY A 23 11.40 16.58 12.00
C GLY A 23 10.20 16.24 12.86
N ALA A 24 9.43 17.24 13.25
CA ALA A 24 8.46 17.10 14.32
C ALA A 24 7.10 17.73 14.02
N VAL A 25 6.13 17.38 14.86
CA VAL A 25 4.84 18.09 15.00
C VAL A 25 4.78 18.63 16.43
N GLU A 26 5.12 19.90 16.61
CA GLU A 26 5.13 20.60 17.89
C GLU A 26 3.87 21.45 18.09
N GLN A 27 3.28 21.95 17.01
CA GLN A 27 2.05 22.74 16.98
C GLN A 27 1.10 22.29 15.85
N SER A 28 -0.16 22.72 15.90
CA SER A 28 -1.19 22.33 14.91
C SER A 28 -0.83 22.74 13.47
N GLY A 29 -0.08 23.84 13.29
CA GLY A 29 0.36 24.29 11.97
C GLY A 29 1.31 23.31 11.26
N ASP A 30 2.06 22.51 12.01
CA ASP A 30 3.14 21.69 11.46
C ASP A 30 2.63 20.52 10.59
N TRP A 31 1.38 20.13 10.77
CA TRP A 31 0.69 19.17 9.90
C TRP A 31 0.62 19.65 8.45
N ASN A 32 0.64 20.97 8.22
CA ASN A 32 0.51 21.58 6.91
C ASN A 32 1.55 22.69 6.66
N ALA A 33 2.72 22.56 7.29
CA ALA A 33 3.84 23.50 7.19
C ALA A 33 4.23 23.76 5.72
N THR A 34 4.18 25.02 5.27
CA THR A 34 4.45 25.38 3.87
C THR A 34 5.93 25.30 3.51
N GLU A 35 6.81 25.36 4.50
CA GLU A 35 8.26 25.21 4.38
C GLU A 35 8.71 23.75 4.20
N ARG A 36 7.78 22.80 4.32
CA ARG A 36 8.07 21.36 4.27
C ARG A 36 7.65 20.75 2.94
N ASP A 37 8.45 19.79 2.45
CA ASP A 37 8.12 19.11 1.20
C ASP A 37 6.76 18.41 1.29
N LYS A 38 5.95 18.55 0.23
CA LYS A 38 4.61 17.97 0.18
C LYS A 38 4.61 16.46 0.39
N LEU A 39 5.57 15.74 -0.18
CA LEU A 39 5.70 14.28 0.01
C LEU A 39 6.09 13.91 1.45
N TRP A 40 6.86 14.75 2.13
CA TRP A 40 7.16 14.55 3.55
C TRP A 40 5.87 14.69 4.38
N LEU A 41 5.07 15.74 4.14
CA LEU A 41 3.79 15.96 4.82
C LEU A 41 2.79 14.83 4.54
N TYR A 42 2.78 14.30 3.32
CA TYR A 42 1.99 13.13 3.01
C TYR A 42 2.35 11.93 3.87
N ASN A 43 3.65 11.59 3.99
CA ASN A 43 4.10 10.49 4.86
C ASN A 43 3.68 10.69 6.32
N LEU A 44 3.75 11.93 6.82
CA LEU A 44 3.24 12.28 8.15
C LEU A 44 1.75 11.92 8.31
N HIS A 45 0.98 12.07 7.24
CA HIS A 45 -0.46 11.81 7.24
C HIS A 45 -0.85 10.35 6.95
N TYR A 46 0.09 9.47 6.56
CA TYR A 46 -0.21 8.06 6.24
C TYR A 46 -0.38 7.19 7.48
N PHE A 47 0.32 7.49 8.57
CA PHE A 47 0.34 6.68 9.79
C PHE A 47 0.89 5.25 9.59
N ASP A 48 1.86 5.08 8.68
CA ASP A 48 2.48 3.76 8.41
C ASP A 48 3.10 3.12 9.66
N ASP A 49 3.61 3.91 10.60
CA ASP A 49 4.24 3.41 11.84
C ASP A 49 3.29 2.59 12.72
N LEU A 50 1.97 2.78 12.58
CA LEU A 50 0.97 1.93 13.26
C LEU A 50 1.17 0.45 12.91
N ASN A 51 1.64 0.18 11.69
CA ASN A 51 1.85 -1.17 11.17
C ASN A 51 3.34 -1.51 11.00
N ALA A 52 4.24 -0.65 11.49
CA ALA A 52 5.69 -0.86 11.38
C ALA A 52 6.20 -1.97 12.30
N ALA A 53 7.44 -2.39 12.07
CA ALA A 53 8.15 -3.30 12.94
C ALA A 53 8.16 -2.77 14.39
N GLN A 54 7.88 -3.66 15.34
CA GLN A 54 7.82 -3.34 16.78
C GLN A 54 6.83 -2.22 17.13
N ALA A 55 5.78 -1.99 16.33
CA ALA A 55 4.75 -0.98 16.59
C ALA A 55 4.11 -1.10 17.99
N ASN A 56 4.03 -2.31 18.56
CA ASN A 56 3.53 -2.55 19.91
C ASN A 56 4.35 -1.87 21.02
N GLN A 57 5.60 -1.50 20.76
CA GLN A 57 6.43 -0.72 21.69
C GLN A 57 6.10 0.77 21.67
N ARG A 58 5.40 1.24 20.63
CA ARG A 58 5.06 2.66 20.39
C ARG A 58 3.56 2.95 20.51
N THR A 59 2.77 2.01 21.00
CA THR A 59 1.31 2.14 21.14
C THR A 59 0.88 3.41 21.87
N VAL A 60 1.59 3.82 22.94
CA VAL A 60 1.27 5.07 23.67
C VAL A 60 1.43 6.29 22.76
N TRP A 61 2.49 6.34 21.96
CA TRP A 61 2.73 7.43 21.01
C TRP A 61 1.69 7.42 19.89
N HIS A 62 1.35 6.25 19.36
CA HIS A 62 0.31 6.08 18.33
C HIS A 62 -1.04 6.63 18.79
N ARG A 63 -1.49 6.27 19.99
CA ARG A 63 -2.76 6.75 20.54
C ARG A 63 -2.78 8.27 20.69
N ALA A 64 -1.70 8.84 21.22
CA ALA A 64 -1.56 10.29 21.34
C ALA A 64 -1.55 10.98 19.96
N LEU A 65 -0.86 10.41 18.97
CA LEU A 65 -0.77 10.95 17.62
C LEU A 65 -2.11 10.94 16.89
N ILE A 66 -2.87 9.84 16.99
CA ILE A 66 -4.23 9.73 16.42
C ILE A 66 -5.15 10.79 17.03
N ALA A 67 -5.18 10.89 18.37
CA ALA A 67 -6.00 11.86 19.07
C ALA A 67 -5.64 13.30 18.68
N ARG A 68 -4.35 13.60 18.60
CA ARG A 68 -3.85 14.90 18.17
C ARG A 68 -4.22 15.21 16.71
N TRP A 69 -4.05 14.26 15.79
CA TRP A 69 -4.40 14.48 14.40
C TRP A 69 -5.88 14.82 14.24
N ILE A 70 -6.77 14.13 14.96
CA ILE A 70 -8.22 14.42 14.97
C ILE A 70 -8.51 15.83 15.49
N ALA A 71 -7.81 16.26 16.54
CA ALA A 71 -8.00 17.59 17.13
C ALA A 71 -7.46 18.72 16.22
N ASP A 72 -6.31 18.49 15.59
CA ASP A 72 -5.57 19.52 14.85
C ASP A 72 -5.98 19.61 13.36
N ASN A 73 -6.61 18.58 12.78
CA ASN A 73 -6.91 18.51 11.34
C ASN A 73 -8.41 18.51 11.06
N SER A 74 -8.96 19.72 10.85
CA SER A 74 -10.37 19.92 10.53
C SER A 74 -10.81 19.14 9.28
N PRO A 75 -12.00 18.52 9.27
CA PRO A 75 -12.48 17.74 8.13
C PRO A 75 -12.43 18.47 6.78
N GLY A 76 -11.83 17.80 5.79
CA GLY A 76 -11.72 18.28 4.41
C GLY A 76 -10.67 19.37 4.17
N GLN A 77 -9.77 19.63 5.12
CA GLN A 77 -8.77 20.70 5.01
C GLN A 77 -7.33 20.19 5.11
N GLY A 78 -6.44 20.75 4.29
CA GLY A 78 -5.00 20.46 4.35
C GLY A 78 -4.59 19.14 3.67
N ASN A 79 -3.29 18.90 3.65
CA ASN A 79 -2.64 17.79 2.94
C ASN A 79 -3.19 16.42 3.40
N GLY A 80 -3.44 16.27 4.71
CA GLY A 80 -3.93 15.02 5.27
C GLY A 80 -5.33 14.62 4.80
N TRP A 81 -6.12 15.58 4.32
CA TRP A 81 -7.44 15.33 3.75
C TRP A 81 -7.41 15.17 2.24
N GLU A 82 -6.27 15.21 1.56
CA GLU A 82 -6.21 14.79 0.16
C GLU A 82 -6.51 13.28 0.03
N PRO A 83 -7.04 12.79 -1.11
CA PRO A 83 -7.59 11.43 -1.16
C PRO A 83 -6.55 10.34 -0.97
N TYR A 84 -5.35 10.48 -1.54
CA TYR A 84 -4.29 9.50 -1.35
C TYR A 84 -3.81 9.38 0.12
N PRO A 85 -3.40 10.47 0.82
CA PRO A 85 -3.10 10.39 2.26
C PRO A 85 -4.26 9.88 3.11
N THR A 86 -5.49 10.28 2.80
CA THR A 86 -6.69 9.80 3.51
C THR A 86 -6.88 8.29 3.35
N SER A 87 -6.65 7.77 2.15
CA SER A 87 -6.77 6.34 1.85
C SER A 87 -5.78 5.51 2.67
N LEU A 88 -4.51 5.90 2.66
CA LEU A 88 -3.47 5.19 3.41
C LEU A 88 -3.72 5.26 4.92
N ARG A 89 -4.13 6.41 5.44
CA ARG A 89 -4.47 6.56 6.87
C ARG A 89 -5.63 5.68 7.30
N ILE A 90 -6.71 5.64 6.51
CA ILE A 90 -7.86 4.76 6.78
C ILE A 90 -7.37 3.32 6.85
N VAL A 91 -6.65 2.83 5.83
CA VAL A 91 -6.16 1.45 5.79
C VAL A 91 -5.23 1.16 6.97
N ASN A 92 -4.31 2.08 7.29
CA ASN A 92 -3.35 1.88 8.37
C ASN A 92 -4.02 1.81 9.76
N TRP A 93 -4.98 2.69 10.03
CA TRP A 93 -5.73 2.67 11.29
C TRP A 93 -6.57 1.40 11.43
N LEU A 94 -7.21 0.96 10.35
CA LEU A 94 -8.03 -0.25 10.34
C LEU A 94 -7.16 -1.51 10.48
N LYS A 95 -6.02 -1.60 9.82
CA LYS A 95 -5.05 -2.70 10.00
C LYS A 95 -4.55 -2.77 11.45
N TRP A 96 -4.22 -1.63 12.03
CA TRP A 96 -3.80 -1.53 13.43
C TRP A 96 -4.87 -2.05 14.40
N ALA A 97 -6.13 -1.68 14.15
CA ALA A 97 -7.26 -2.18 14.92
C ALA A 97 -7.47 -3.70 14.74
N LEU A 98 -7.43 -4.18 13.50
CA LEU A 98 -7.52 -5.61 13.15
C LEU A 98 -6.34 -6.44 13.68
N TYR A 99 -5.26 -5.80 14.10
CA TYR A 99 -4.13 -6.44 14.79
C TYR A 99 -4.28 -6.45 16.32
N GLY A 100 -5.45 -6.05 16.84
CA GLY A 100 -5.82 -6.19 18.25
C GLY A 100 -5.82 -4.88 19.05
N ASN A 101 -5.60 -3.73 18.42
CA ASN A 101 -5.64 -2.44 19.10
C ASN A 101 -7.06 -1.87 19.16
N ALA A 102 -7.46 -1.34 20.32
CA ALA A 102 -8.79 -0.76 20.50
C ALA A 102 -8.88 0.65 19.91
N LEU A 103 -9.89 0.89 19.08
CA LEU A 103 -10.28 2.23 18.61
C LEU A 103 -11.25 2.89 19.59
N GLU A 104 -11.03 4.15 19.91
CA GLU A 104 -11.96 4.94 20.72
C GLU A 104 -13.16 5.38 19.89
N ALA A 105 -14.31 5.63 20.54
CA ALA A 105 -15.54 6.02 19.85
C ALA A 105 -15.34 7.26 18.95
N GLN A 106 -14.59 8.25 19.44
CA GLN A 106 -14.21 9.44 18.66
C GLN A 106 -13.36 9.12 17.42
N TRP A 107 -12.50 8.09 17.49
CA TRP A 107 -11.65 7.68 16.36
C TRP A 107 -12.47 6.92 15.32
N VAL A 108 -13.40 6.07 15.75
CA VAL A 108 -14.37 5.40 14.88
C VAL A 108 -15.23 6.43 14.14
N GLN A 109 -15.70 7.48 14.83
CA GLN A 109 -16.41 8.59 14.20
C GLN A 109 -15.52 9.31 13.17
N SER A 110 -14.26 9.60 13.51
CA SER A 110 -13.31 10.21 12.57
C SER A 110 -13.10 9.34 11.32
N LEU A 111 -12.92 8.03 11.46
CA LEU A 111 -12.79 7.09 10.34
C LEU A 111 -14.03 7.10 9.43
N ALA A 112 -15.23 7.18 10.01
CA ALA A 112 -16.46 7.31 9.22
C ALA A 112 -16.49 8.63 8.43
N VAL A 113 -16.10 9.76 9.03
CA VAL A 113 -16.02 11.06 8.33
C VAL A 113 -14.97 11.01 7.22
N GLN A 114 -13.80 10.44 7.47
CA GLN A 114 -12.74 10.26 6.48
C GLN A 114 -13.22 9.39 5.30
N THR A 115 -13.90 8.28 5.57
CA THR A 115 -14.42 7.38 4.53
C THR A 115 -15.51 8.05 3.69
N ARG A 116 -16.44 8.79 4.33
CA ARG A 116 -17.46 9.59 3.63
C ARG A 116 -16.86 10.65 2.73
N TRP A 117 -15.81 11.31 3.20
CA TRP A 117 -15.08 12.30 2.44
C TRP A 117 -14.40 11.63 1.22
N LEU A 118 -13.66 10.54 1.44
CA LEU A 118 -12.94 9.82 0.39
C LEU A 118 -13.88 9.31 -0.71
N ARG A 119 -15.01 8.71 -0.34
CA ARG A 119 -16.03 8.21 -1.28
C ARG A 119 -16.52 9.29 -2.27
N LYS A 120 -16.48 10.57 -1.87
CA LYS A 120 -16.90 11.71 -2.72
C LYS A 120 -15.75 12.30 -3.56
N HIS A 121 -14.50 11.96 -3.28
CA HIS A 121 -13.31 12.58 -3.87
C HIS A 121 -12.32 11.55 -4.43
N LEU A 122 -12.85 10.43 -4.96
CA LEU A 122 -12.03 9.39 -5.58
C LEU A 122 -11.23 9.97 -6.76
N GLU A 123 -9.95 9.59 -6.86
CA GLU A 123 -8.97 10.13 -7.81
C GLU A 123 -9.06 9.47 -9.20
N TRP A 124 -10.24 9.54 -9.84
CA TRP A 124 -10.48 8.93 -11.17
C TRP A 124 -9.53 9.43 -12.26
N HIS A 125 -8.92 10.61 -12.09
CA HIS A 125 -8.06 11.23 -13.09
C HIS A 125 -6.58 10.90 -12.94
N LEU A 126 -6.13 10.56 -11.72
CA LEU A 126 -4.75 10.14 -11.48
C LEU A 126 -4.56 8.66 -11.83
N LEU A 127 -5.65 7.87 -11.81
CA LEU A 127 -5.66 6.44 -12.13
C LEU A 127 -4.60 5.68 -11.32
N GLY A 128 -4.13 4.54 -11.82
CA GLY A 128 -2.98 3.82 -11.27
C GLY A 128 -3.09 3.50 -9.78
N ASN A 129 -1.96 3.64 -9.10
CA ASN A 129 -1.85 3.38 -7.66
C ASN A 129 -2.76 4.27 -6.78
N HIS A 130 -3.09 5.50 -7.19
CA HIS A 130 -3.96 6.40 -6.42
C HIS A 130 -5.39 5.86 -6.33
N LEU A 131 -6.00 5.56 -7.48
CA LEU A 131 -7.37 5.05 -7.51
C LEU A 131 -7.47 3.67 -6.84
N PHE A 132 -6.44 2.83 -6.98
CA PHE A 132 -6.34 1.56 -6.28
C PHE A 132 -6.36 1.75 -4.76
N ALA A 133 -5.52 2.65 -4.24
CA ALA A 133 -5.45 2.96 -2.82
C ALA A 133 -6.79 3.48 -2.28
N ASN A 134 -7.47 4.36 -3.02
CA ASN A 134 -8.80 4.84 -2.66
C ASN A 134 -9.81 3.68 -2.56
N ALA A 135 -9.82 2.79 -3.55
CA ALA A 135 -10.73 1.65 -3.59
C ALA A 135 -10.46 0.66 -2.44
N LYS A 136 -9.19 0.35 -2.17
CA LYS A 136 -8.78 -0.47 -1.03
C LYS A 136 -9.28 0.13 0.29
N ALA A 137 -9.12 1.43 0.50
CA ALA A 137 -9.60 2.10 1.72
C ALA A 137 -11.12 1.96 1.90
N LEU A 138 -11.91 2.08 0.82
CA LEU A 138 -13.36 1.84 0.89
C LEU A 138 -13.72 0.39 1.22
N VAL A 139 -13.02 -0.60 0.65
CA VAL A 139 -13.21 -2.02 0.99
C VAL A 139 -12.88 -2.27 2.46
N PHE A 140 -11.76 -1.75 2.95
CA PHE A 140 -11.36 -1.87 4.35
C PHE A 140 -12.39 -1.25 5.31
N ALA A 141 -12.85 -0.03 5.01
CA ALA A 141 -13.86 0.62 5.83
C ALA A 141 -15.19 -0.13 5.78
N GLY A 142 -15.66 -0.50 4.58
CA GLY A 142 -16.92 -1.22 4.41
C GLY A 142 -16.93 -2.61 5.08
N ALA A 143 -15.77 -3.27 5.18
CA ALA A 143 -15.63 -4.53 5.89
C ALA A 143 -15.68 -4.40 7.43
N LEU A 144 -15.18 -3.29 7.99
CA LEU A 144 -15.12 -3.09 9.45
C LEU A 144 -16.38 -2.41 9.99
N PHE A 145 -16.95 -1.46 9.25
CA PHE A 145 -18.20 -0.82 9.62
C PHE A 145 -19.40 -1.71 9.28
N SER A 146 -20.59 -1.30 9.73
CA SER A 146 -21.82 -2.04 9.48
C SER A 146 -22.97 -1.10 9.13
N GLY A 147 -23.93 -1.62 8.37
CA GLY A 147 -25.11 -0.89 7.92
C GLY A 147 -25.00 -0.41 6.47
N PRO A 148 -26.07 0.19 5.92
CA PRO A 148 -26.20 0.43 4.48
C PRO A 148 -25.07 1.27 3.89
N GLU A 149 -24.54 2.22 4.65
CA GLU A 149 -23.44 3.07 4.21
C GLU A 149 -22.12 2.28 4.07
N ALA A 150 -21.86 1.35 5.00
CA ALA A 150 -20.70 0.48 4.94
C ALA A 150 -20.80 -0.50 3.75
N ASP A 151 -22.00 -1.05 3.51
CA ASP A 151 -22.27 -1.92 2.36
C ASP A 151 -22.01 -1.17 1.04
N GLU A 152 -22.43 0.10 0.94
CA GLU A 152 -22.14 0.94 -0.21
C GLU A 152 -20.63 1.21 -0.41
N TRP A 153 -19.89 1.51 0.67
CA TRP A 153 -18.44 1.70 0.59
C TRP A 153 -17.76 0.42 0.09
N PHE A 154 -18.12 -0.72 0.67
CA PHE A 154 -17.58 -2.02 0.29
C PHE A 154 -17.85 -2.31 -1.19
N ALA A 155 -19.11 -2.23 -1.62
CA ALA A 155 -19.51 -2.50 -2.99
C ALA A 155 -18.83 -1.55 -3.98
N ARG A 156 -18.71 -0.26 -3.65
CA ARG A 156 -18.05 0.72 -4.51
C ARG A 156 -16.55 0.45 -4.65
N GLY A 157 -15.87 0.17 -3.54
CA GLY A 157 -14.44 -0.16 -3.55
C GLY A 157 -14.18 -1.44 -4.34
N LEU A 158 -15.01 -2.47 -4.13
CA LEU A 158 -14.88 -3.75 -4.83
C LEU A 158 -15.08 -3.60 -6.34
N ALA A 159 -16.09 -2.86 -6.77
CA ALA A 159 -16.34 -2.59 -8.18
C ALA A 159 -15.17 -1.87 -8.88
N ILE A 160 -14.46 -1.00 -8.16
CA ILE A 160 -13.25 -0.35 -8.68
C ILE A 160 -12.12 -1.36 -8.77
N LEU A 161 -11.85 -2.14 -7.71
CA LEU A 161 -10.78 -3.15 -7.73
C LEU A 161 -10.98 -4.21 -8.81
N GLU A 162 -12.22 -4.64 -9.06
CA GLU A 162 -12.53 -5.60 -10.13
C GLU A 162 -12.20 -5.07 -11.53
N ARG A 163 -12.19 -3.75 -11.72
CA ARG A 163 -11.77 -3.10 -12.96
C ARG A 163 -10.27 -2.81 -12.99
N GLU A 164 -9.73 -2.27 -11.90
CA GLU A 164 -8.35 -1.78 -11.85
C GLU A 164 -7.32 -2.92 -11.78
N VAL A 165 -7.61 -4.03 -11.11
CA VAL A 165 -6.66 -5.16 -11.02
C VAL A 165 -6.28 -5.71 -12.40
N PRO A 166 -7.21 -6.08 -13.30
CA PRO A 166 -6.84 -6.57 -14.63
C PRO A 166 -6.31 -5.47 -15.56
N GLU A 167 -6.63 -4.20 -15.32
CA GLU A 167 -6.09 -3.08 -16.10
C GLU A 167 -4.61 -2.81 -15.76
N GLN A 168 -4.30 -2.81 -14.46
CA GLN A 168 -2.99 -2.37 -13.97
C GLN A 168 -1.97 -3.51 -13.91
N ILE A 169 -2.41 -4.77 -13.87
CA ILE A 169 -1.50 -5.93 -13.80
C ILE A 169 -1.47 -6.66 -15.13
N LEU A 170 -0.32 -6.59 -15.79
CA LEU A 170 -0.05 -7.17 -17.09
C LEU A 170 -0.05 -8.71 -17.04
N MET A 171 -0.06 -9.34 -18.22
CA MET A 171 -0.14 -10.79 -18.34
C MET A 171 1.09 -11.50 -17.79
N ASP A 172 2.28 -10.93 -17.96
CA ASP A 172 3.53 -11.38 -17.33
C ASP A 172 3.61 -11.12 -15.81
N GLY A 173 2.64 -10.38 -15.25
CA GLY A 173 2.55 -10.04 -13.83
C GLY A 173 3.12 -8.67 -13.48
N GLY A 174 3.74 -7.94 -14.42
CA GLY A 174 4.22 -6.58 -14.16
C GLY A 174 3.10 -5.61 -13.86
N HIS A 175 3.39 -4.58 -13.06
CA HIS A 175 2.48 -3.44 -12.95
C HIS A 175 2.72 -2.49 -14.12
N PHE A 176 1.66 -1.90 -14.68
CA PHE A 176 1.74 -1.13 -15.93
C PHE A 176 2.63 0.12 -15.85
N GLU A 177 2.87 0.67 -14.66
CA GLU A 177 3.80 1.79 -14.47
C GLU A 177 5.27 1.35 -14.57
N ARG A 178 5.55 0.05 -14.64
CA ARG A 178 6.88 -0.54 -14.85
C ARG A 178 7.92 -0.10 -13.80
N SER A 179 7.50 0.42 -12.65
CA SER A 179 8.36 0.72 -11.51
C SER A 179 8.33 -0.46 -10.53
N PRO A 180 9.47 -1.11 -10.23
CA PRO A 180 9.54 -2.16 -9.22
C PRO A 180 9.07 -1.71 -7.83
N MET A 181 9.24 -0.42 -7.51
CA MET A 181 8.76 0.18 -6.25
C MET A 181 7.23 0.23 -6.20
N TYR A 182 6.57 0.75 -7.25
CA TYR A 182 5.09 0.77 -7.29
C TYR A 182 4.50 -0.63 -7.40
N HIS A 183 5.16 -1.53 -8.14
CA HIS A 183 4.79 -2.94 -8.17
C HIS A 183 4.77 -3.56 -6.76
N ALA A 184 5.81 -3.33 -5.96
CA ALA A 184 5.89 -3.84 -4.58
C ALA A 184 4.76 -3.30 -3.68
N ILE A 185 4.38 -2.02 -3.85
CA ILE A 185 3.24 -1.41 -3.14
C ILE A 185 1.93 -2.11 -3.51
N ILE A 186 1.63 -2.26 -4.81
CA ILE A 186 0.39 -2.89 -5.27
C ILE A 186 0.33 -4.38 -4.89
N LEU A 187 1.46 -5.08 -4.94
CA LEU A 187 1.56 -6.46 -4.46
C LEU A 187 1.23 -6.55 -2.97
N GLY A 188 1.79 -5.66 -2.15
CA GLY A 188 1.47 -5.56 -0.72
C GLY A 188 -0.02 -5.26 -0.48
N ASP A 189 -0.62 -4.42 -1.31
CA ASP A 189 -2.04 -4.08 -1.23
C ASP A 189 -2.97 -5.25 -1.56
N LEU A 190 -2.65 -6.05 -2.58
CA LEU A 190 -3.38 -7.28 -2.90
C LEU A 190 -3.21 -8.35 -1.82
N LEU A 191 -2.01 -8.48 -1.23
CA LEU A 191 -1.78 -9.37 -0.10
C LEU A 191 -2.63 -8.94 1.13
N ASP A 192 -2.75 -7.64 1.38
CA ASP A 192 -3.63 -7.11 2.41
C ASP A 192 -5.11 -7.48 2.17
N LEU A 193 -5.59 -7.39 0.92
CA LEU A 193 -6.96 -7.80 0.57
C LEU A 193 -7.17 -9.31 0.78
N LEU A 194 -6.20 -10.15 0.42
CA LEU A 194 -6.23 -11.60 0.69
C LEU A 194 -6.20 -11.90 2.20
N ASN A 195 -5.43 -11.13 2.99
CA ASN A 195 -5.40 -11.26 4.44
C ASN A 195 -6.76 -10.89 5.06
N MET A 196 -7.42 -9.85 4.55
CA MET A 196 -8.76 -9.48 4.99
C MET A 196 -9.76 -10.61 4.78
N ALA A 197 -9.70 -11.31 3.65
CA ALA A 197 -10.57 -12.46 3.39
C ALA A 197 -10.43 -13.59 4.42
N ARG A 198 -9.24 -13.73 5.05
CA ARG A 198 -9.03 -14.69 6.14
C ARG A 198 -9.62 -14.22 7.47
N VAL A 199 -9.62 -12.92 7.70
CA VAL A 199 -10.19 -12.31 8.91
C VAL A 199 -11.71 -12.34 8.86
N TYR A 200 -12.29 -12.15 7.67
CA TYR A 200 -13.72 -12.15 7.41
C TYR A 200 -14.10 -13.23 6.37
N PRO A 201 -14.20 -14.52 6.78
CA PRO A 201 -14.61 -15.58 5.89
C PRO A 201 -15.98 -15.30 5.25
N GLY A 202 -16.07 -15.49 3.94
CA GLY A 202 -17.31 -15.26 3.17
C GLY A 202 -17.56 -13.81 2.73
N LEU A 203 -16.71 -12.86 3.14
CA LEU A 203 -16.82 -11.45 2.72
C LEU A 203 -16.58 -11.27 1.21
N PHE A 204 -15.65 -12.05 0.64
CA PHE A 204 -15.34 -12.05 -0.78
C PHE A 204 -15.79 -13.36 -1.43
N SER A 205 -16.19 -13.31 -2.70
CA SER A 205 -16.51 -14.53 -3.45
C SER A 205 -15.27 -15.38 -3.71
N GLU A 206 -15.40 -16.71 -3.67
CA GLU A 206 -14.29 -17.62 -3.98
C GLU A 206 -13.71 -17.41 -5.38
N ARG A 207 -14.56 -17.03 -6.36
CA ARG A 207 -14.13 -16.68 -7.72
C ARG A 207 -13.15 -15.51 -7.70
N LEU A 208 -13.49 -14.43 -6.99
CA LEU A 208 -12.63 -13.25 -6.89
C LEU A 208 -11.32 -13.57 -6.13
N LEU A 209 -11.41 -14.32 -5.04
CA LEU A 209 -10.21 -14.74 -4.29
C LEU A 209 -9.28 -15.60 -5.15
N ALA A 210 -9.82 -16.52 -5.95
CA ALA A 210 -9.03 -17.30 -6.90
C ALA A 210 -8.34 -16.40 -7.95
N GLN A 211 -9.04 -15.40 -8.47
CA GLN A 211 -8.46 -14.41 -9.41
C GLN A 211 -7.33 -13.62 -8.75
N TRP A 212 -7.53 -13.07 -7.55
CA TRP A 212 -6.50 -12.33 -6.83
C TRP A 212 -5.28 -13.19 -6.50
N ARG A 213 -5.47 -14.44 -6.04
CA ARG A 213 -4.35 -15.38 -5.80
C ARG A 213 -3.55 -15.63 -7.08
N ALA A 214 -4.21 -15.82 -8.22
CA ALA A 214 -3.56 -16.02 -9.50
C ALA A 214 -2.78 -14.78 -9.97
N VAL A 215 -3.34 -13.58 -9.78
CA VAL A 215 -2.66 -12.30 -10.07
C VAL A 215 -1.44 -12.12 -9.17
N VAL A 216 -1.60 -12.27 -7.86
CA VAL A 216 -0.51 -12.18 -6.88
C VAL A 216 0.61 -13.15 -7.21
N GLN A 217 0.31 -14.39 -7.62
CA GLN A 217 1.35 -15.33 -8.01
C GLN A 217 2.15 -14.86 -9.23
N ARG A 218 1.50 -14.27 -10.24
CA ARG A 218 2.22 -13.69 -11.39
C ARG A 218 3.08 -12.51 -10.98
N MET A 219 2.52 -11.60 -10.17
CA MET A 219 3.24 -10.44 -9.65
C MET A 219 4.50 -10.86 -8.86
N ARG A 220 4.38 -11.85 -7.97
CA ARG A 220 5.55 -12.33 -7.21
C ARG A 220 6.65 -12.92 -8.09
N ARG A 221 6.29 -13.65 -9.17
CA ARG A 221 7.28 -14.13 -10.16
C ARG A 221 7.94 -13.01 -10.94
N TRP A 222 7.17 -11.99 -11.31
CA TRP A 222 7.70 -10.78 -11.93
C TRP A 222 8.69 -10.08 -10.99
N MET A 223 8.30 -9.86 -9.73
CA MET A 223 9.13 -9.22 -8.71
C MET A 223 10.44 -9.99 -8.47
N ALA A 224 10.38 -11.31 -8.36
CA ALA A 224 11.56 -12.16 -8.23
C ALA A 224 12.55 -11.98 -9.40
N SER A 225 12.04 -11.72 -10.60
CA SER A 225 12.87 -11.46 -11.78
C SER A 225 13.49 -10.06 -11.78
N MET A 226 12.89 -9.12 -11.05
CA MET A 226 13.23 -7.70 -11.00
C MET A 226 14.00 -7.28 -9.74
N ILE A 227 14.40 -8.23 -8.89
CA ILE A 227 15.28 -7.98 -7.74
C ILE A 227 16.74 -8.30 -8.07
N HIS A 228 17.64 -7.56 -7.45
CA HIS A 228 19.06 -7.83 -7.46
C HIS A 228 19.40 -9.03 -6.56
N PRO A 229 20.59 -9.66 -6.74
CA PRO A 229 21.04 -10.74 -5.86
C PRO A 229 21.16 -10.37 -4.37
N ASP A 230 21.30 -9.08 -4.05
CA ASP A 230 21.32 -8.56 -2.68
C ASP A 230 19.91 -8.39 -2.07
N GLY A 231 18.85 -8.69 -2.85
CA GLY A 231 17.45 -8.60 -2.44
C GLY A 231 16.81 -7.23 -2.69
N GLY A 232 17.58 -6.22 -3.10
CA GLY A 232 17.08 -4.90 -3.42
C GLY A 232 16.29 -4.87 -4.73
N VAL A 233 15.39 -3.89 -4.86
CA VAL A 233 14.65 -3.65 -6.11
C VAL A 233 15.56 -3.05 -7.19
N SER A 234 15.27 -3.36 -8.45
CA SER A 234 15.94 -2.69 -9.57
C SER A 234 15.48 -1.24 -9.72
N PHE A 235 16.40 -0.33 -10.02
CA PHE A 235 16.12 1.11 -10.17
C PHE A 235 15.64 1.50 -11.57
N PHE A 236 14.58 0.84 -12.05
CA PHE A 236 13.91 1.24 -13.29
C PHE A 236 12.76 2.20 -13.00
N ASN A 237 12.62 3.22 -13.86
CA ASN A 237 11.64 4.31 -13.71
C ASN A 237 11.77 4.99 -12.33
N ASP A 238 10.67 5.45 -11.75
CA ASP A 238 10.64 6.09 -10.44
C ASP A 238 10.69 5.05 -9.31
N ALA A 239 11.85 4.43 -9.12
CA ALA A 239 12.08 3.45 -8.05
C ALA A 239 13.18 3.92 -7.09
N ALA A 240 12.90 3.86 -5.79
CA ALA A 240 13.83 4.17 -4.72
C ALA A 240 13.76 3.12 -3.60
N LEU A 241 14.87 2.89 -2.90
CA LEU A 241 14.92 2.03 -1.72
C LEU A 241 14.20 2.69 -0.53
N GLY A 242 13.65 1.87 0.36
CA GLY A 242 13.08 2.32 1.64
C GLY A 242 11.72 3.00 1.56
N ILE A 243 11.10 3.04 0.37
CA ILE A 243 9.73 3.57 0.16
C ILE A 243 8.70 2.44 0.14
N ALA A 244 8.97 1.39 -0.64
CA ALA A 244 8.12 0.22 -0.75
C ALA A 244 8.59 -0.91 0.19
N PRO A 245 7.72 -1.89 0.50
CA PRO A 245 8.16 -3.08 1.23
C PRO A 245 9.24 -3.86 0.48
N GLU A 246 10.22 -4.37 1.23
CA GLU A 246 11.26 -5.24 0.68
C GLU A 246 10.67 -6.57 0.17
N TYR A 247 11.31 -7.15 -0.85
CA TYR A 247 10.86 -8.41 -1.45
C TYR A 247 10.73 -9.55 -0.43
N SER A 248 11.71 -9.69 0.46
CA SER A 248 11.69 -10.72 1.51
C SER A 248 10.49 -10.58 2.46
N ALA A 249 10.07 -9.34 2.75
CA ALA A 249 8.91 -9.07 3.57
C ALA A 249 7.59 -9.42 2.84
N LEU A 250 7.52 -9.17 1.53
CA LEU A 250 6.38 -9.56 0.69
C LEU A 250 6.25 -11.07 0.57
N GLU A 251 7.36 -11.79 0.38
CA GLU A 251 7.37 -13.26 0.32
C GLU A 251 6.99 -13.88 1.67
N ALA A 252 7.54 -13.37 2.78
CA ALA A 252 7.13 -13.80 4.12
C ALA A 252 5.64 -13.52 4.37
N TYR A 253 5.09 -12.42 3.83
CA TYR A 253 3.66 -12.16 3.93
C TYR A 253 2.85 -13.17 3.11
N ALA A 254 3.26 -13.46 1.87
CA ALA A 254 2.62 -14.47 1.03
C ALA A 254 2.64 -15.86 1.67
N GLU A 255 3.75 -16.26 2.30
CA GLU A 255 3.89 -17.51 3.04
C GLU A 255 2.92 -17.59 4.23
N ARG A 256 2.83 -16.52 5.04
CA ARG A 256 1.83 -16.46 6.13
C ARG A 256 0.41 -16.63 5.62
N LEU A 257 0.12 -16.19 4.40
CA LEU A 257 -1.18 -16.35 3.73
C LEU A 257 -1.37 -17.72 3.06
N ALA A 258 -0.40 -18.62 3.19
CA ALA A 258 -0.38 -19.95 2.59
C ALA A 258 -0.50 -19.92 1.06
N LEU A 259 0.10 -18.91 0.42
CA LEU A 259 0.24 -18.88 -1.03
C LEU A 259 1.34 -19.85 -1.48
N PRO A 260 1.21 -20.48 -2.66
CA PRO A 260 2.25 -21.37 -3.18
C PRO A 260 3.61 -20.67 -3.28
N GLU A 261 4.68 -21.40 -3.03
CA GLU A 261 6.04 -20.91 -3.30
C GLU A 261 6.22 -20.56 -4.78
N ASN A 262 7.10 -19.62 -5.07
CA ASN A 262 7.53 -19.38 -6.45
C ASN A 262 8.68 -20.32 -6.78
N ASP A 263 8.73 -20.73 -8.05
CA ASP A 263 9.93 -21.34 -8.57
C ASP A 263 11.11 -20.36 -8.45
N PRO A 264 12.29 -20.84 -8.03
CA PRO A 264 13.47 -19.99 -7.96
C PRO A 264 13.79 -19.45 -9.36
N VAL A 265 14.29 -18.22 -9.40
CA VAL A 265 14.72 -17.63 -10.67
C VAL A 265 15.89 -18.45 -11.21
N THR A 266 15.73 -19.02 -12.39
CA THR A 266 16.71 -19.93 -12.98
C THR A 266 17.85 -19.18 -13.65
N GLU A 267 18.98 -19.89 -13.82
CA GLU A 267 20.04 -19.50 -14.76
C GLU A 267 19.48 -19.26 -16.16
N GLY A 268 20.13 -18.39 -16.93
CA GLY A 268 19.76 -18.09 -18.31
C GLY A 268 18.93 -16.82 -18.45
N ALA A 269 18.01 -16.81 -19.42
CA ALA A 269 17.24 -15.64 -19.80
C ALA A 269 15.76 -15.81 -19.44
N THR A 270 15.21 -14.85 -18.69
CA THR A 270 13.77 -14.72 -18.42
C THR A 270 13.26 -13.46 -19.11
N GLN A 271 12.27 -13.61 -19.98
CA GLN A 271 11.63 -12.49 -20.67
C GLN A 271 10.27 -12.19 -20.05
N LEU A 272 10.06 -10.94 -19.64
CA LEU A 272 8.82 -10.38 -19.13
C LEU A 272 8.23 -9.50 -20.25
N SER A 273 7.58 -10.16 -21.21
CA SER A 273 7.29 -9.57 -22.53
C SER A 273 6.30 -8.40 -22.49
N ASP A 274 5.30 -8.42 -21.61
CA ASP A 274 4.26 -7.39 -21.56
C ASP A 274 4.76 -6.12 -20.86
N SER A 275 5.55 -6.29 -19.80
CA SER A 275 6.22 -5.21 -19.08
C SER A 275 7.49 -4.72 -19.77
N GLY A 276 8.07 -5.52 -20.67
CA GLY A 276 9.23 -5.15 -21.48
C GLY A 276 10.56 -5.31 -20.76
N TYR A 277 10.70 -6.26 -19.84
CA TYR A 277 11.96 -6.51 -19.13
C TYR A 277 12.57 -7.85 -19.50
N ILE A 278 13.91 -7.93 -19.49
CA ILE A 278 14.65 -9.18 -19.64
C ILE A 278 15.63 -9.31 -18.47
N ARG A 279 15.58 -10.44 -17.77
CA ARG A 279 16.60 -10.83 -16.80
C ARG A 279 17.54 -11.85 -17.43
N LEU A 280 18.84 -11.61 -17.34
CA LEU A 280 19.89 -12.58 -17.63
C LEU A 280 20.61 -12.91 -16.31
N ALA A 281 20.68 -14.19 -15.96
CA ALA A 281 21.38 -14.68 -14.78
C ALA A 281 22.44 -15.71 -15.18
N ARG A 282 23.67 -15.54 -14.67
CA ARG A 282 24.73 -16.53 -14.80
C ARG A 282 25.62 -16.57 -13.55
N GLY A 283 25.51 -17.64 -12.77
CA GLY A 283 26.13 -17.74 -11.45
C GLY A 283 25.66 -16.59 -10.54
N GLY A 284 26.60 -15.87 -9.92
CA GLY A 284 26.27 -14.68 -9.11
C GLY A 284 26.01 -13.40 -9.92
N ALA A 285 26.17 -13.42 -11.24
CA ALA A 285 25.99 -12.24 -12.08
C ALA A 285 24.56 -12.14 -12.61
N VAL A 286 23.96 -10.96 -12.48
CA VAL A 286 22.62 -10.65 -12.98
C VAL A 286 22.69 -9.37 -13.80
N ALA A 287 22.06 -9.39 -14.98
CA ALA A 287 21.76 -8.21 -15.77
C ALA A 287 20.24 -8.13 -15.97
N ILE A 288 19.66 -6.97 -15.73
CA ILE A 288 18.24 -6.70 -16.00
C ILE A 288 18.22 -5.59 -17.05
N LEU A 289 17.51 -5.84 -18.13
CA LEU A 289 17.45 -4.97 -19.30
C LEU A 289 16.02 -4.46 -19.46
N ASP A 290 15.89 -3.15 -19.56
CA ASP A 290 14.66 -2.50 -20.01
C ASP A 290 14.65 -2.49 -21.54
N VAL A 291 13.71 -3.24 -22.12
CA VAL A 291 13.42 -3.29 -23.55
C VAL A 291 11.98 -2.88 -23.82
N ALA A 292 11.36 -2.16 -22.87
CA ALA A 292 9.98 -1.75 -22.94
C ALA A 292 9.80 -0.57 -23.91
N PRO A 293 8.59 -0.37 -24.46
CA PRO A 293 8.21 0.91 -25.04
C PRO A 293 8.39 2.05 -24.02
N VAL A 294 8.64 3.27 -24.49
CA VAL A 294 8.78 4.45 -23.61
C VAL A 294 7.41 4.78 -22.97
N GLY A 295 7.17 4.28 -21.76
CA GLY A 295 5.92 4.48 -20.99
C GLY A 295 4.68 3.72 -21.52
N PRO A 296 3.57 3.70 -20.76
CA PRO A 296 2.26 3.30 -21.27
C PRO A 296 1.66 4.40 -22.16
N ASP A 297 0.96 4.02 -23.23
CA ASP A 297 0.43 4.95 -24.25
C ASP A 297 -0.56 6.01 -23.72
N TYR A 298 -1.03 5.87 -22.47
CA TYR A 298 -2.17 6.60 -21.92
C TYR A 298 -1.89 7.38 -20.63
N LEU A 299 -0.66 7.36 -20.09
CA LEU A 299 -0.26 8.28 -19.02
C LEU A 299 0.38 9.54 -19.65
N PRO A 300 0.04 10.75 -19.16
CA PRO A 300 0.57 12.00 -19.70
C PRO A 300 2.09 12.15 -19.51
#